data_AF-X2H0G0-F1
#
_entry.id   AF-X2H0G0-F1
#
_cell.length_a   1.000
_cell.length_b   1.000
_cell.length_c   1.000
_cell.angle_alpha   90.00
_cell.angle_beta   90.00
_cell.angle_gamma   90.00
#
_symmetry.space_group_name_H-M   'P 1'
#
loop_
_entity.id
_entity.type
_entity.pdbx_description
1 polymer ?
#
loop_
_entity_poly.entity_id
_entity_poly.type
_entity_poly.pdbx_seq_one_letter_code
_entity_poly.pdbx_strand_id
1 'polypeptide(L)'
;MSLKKLLIISTTISTALFLNACSGSNYQPTAGGSQVQFIDTKPADNCQFLGKAEGRRGTFFSGLKTHSELIRDAASELRNNAAAMGGNVIYNAQDTSQQYISDIAPTDAVMVGEVYSCK
;
A
#
# COMPACT_ATOMS: atom_id res chain seq x y z
N MET A 1 -31.40 54.87 9.71
CA MET A 1 -32.55 53.98 9.42
C MET A 1 -32.31 53.38 8.05
N SER A 2 -32.44 52.09 7.75
CA SER A 2 -32.77 50.88 8.48
C SER A 2 -32.29 49.78 7.52
N LEU A 3 -31.34 48.93 7.89
CA LEU A 3 -31.58 47.68 8.61
C LEU A 3 -32.72 46.85 7.99
N LYS A 4 -32.29 45.67 7.53
CA LYS A 4 -33.00 44.38 7.56
C LYS A 4 -33.77 43.96 6.30
N LYS A 5 -33.18 42.93 5.69
CA LYS A 5 -33.84 41.68 5.33
C LYS A 5 -34.84 41.77 4.17
N LEU A 6 -34.32 41.61 2.96
CA LEU A 6 -34.83 40.56 2.08
C LEU A 6 -33.59 39.97 1.37
N LEU A 7 -33.02 38.87 1.87
CA LEU A 7 -33.45 37.50 1.52
C LEU A 7 -33.29 37.30 0.01
N ILE A 8 -32.44 36.44 -0.53
CA ILE A 8 -31.84 35.19 -0.08
C ILE A 8 -30.65 35.02 -1.05
N ILE A 9 -29.42 35.05 -0.56
CA ILE A 9 -28.59 33.85 -0.51
C ILE A 9 -28.74 33.05 -1.82
N SER A 10 -28.21 33.58 -2.94
CA SER A 10 -27.83 32.73 -4.06
C SER A 10 -26.54 32.03 -3.66
N THR A 11 -26.73 31.10 -2.73
CA THR A 11 -25.97 29.89 -2.49
C THR A 11 -24.86 29.67 -3.51
N THR A 12 -23.66 30.02 -3.06
CA THR A 12 -22.42 29.29 -3.27
C THR A 12 -22.67 27.79 -3.52
N ILE A 13 -22.80 27.39 -4.78
CA ILE A 13 -22.71 25.99 -5.22
C ILE A 13 -21.96 25.98 -6.55
N SER A 14 -20.71 26.46 -6.54
CA SER A 14 -19.70 25.94 -7.46
C SER A 14 -19.09 24.72 -6.79
N THR A 15 -19.85 23.63 -6.76
CA THR A 15 -19.31 22.29 -6.52
C THR A 15 -18.48 21.96 -7.76
N ALA A 16 -17.21 22.36 -7.74
CA ALA A 16 -16.21 21.71 -8.56
C ALA A 16 -16.15 20.26 -8.07
N LEU A 17 -16.97 19.42 -8.69
CA LEU A 17 -16.84 17.97 -8.64
C LEU A 17 -15.50 17.65 -9.29
N PHE A 18 -14.43 17.71 -8.50
CA PHE A 18 -13.20 17.01 -8.80
C PHE A 18 -13.54 15.52 -8.74
N LEU A 19 -14.05 14.99 -9.85
CA LEU A 19 -13.99 13.57 -10.15
C LEU A 19 -12.51 13.23 -10.31
N ASN A 20 -11.81 13.02 -9.18
CA ASN A 20 -10.60 12.21 -9.16
C ASN A 20 -11.02 10.75 -9.38
N ALA A 21 -11.52 10.47 -10.59
CA ALA A 21 -11.62 9.13 -11.12
C ALA A 21 -10.22 8.70 -11.59
N CYS A 22 -9.32 8.47 -10.64
CA CYS A 22 -8.19 7.57 -10.84
C CYS A 22 -8.51 6.25 -10.12
N SER A 23 -9.64 5.63 -10.50
CA SER A 23 -9.84 4.19 -10.31
C SER A 23 -9.00 3.42 -11.33
N GLY A 24 -7.71 3.73 -11.38
CA GLY A 24 -6.72 2.77 -11.84
C GLY A 24 -6.30 2.03 -10.58
N SER A 25 -6.52 0.72 -10.54
CA SER A 25 -5.90 -0.22 -9.61
C SER A 25 -4.39 -0.22 -9.85
N ASN A 26 -3.76 0.94 -9.73
CA ASN A 26 -2.33 1.11 -9.80
C ASN A 26 -1.84 0.55 -8.47
N TYR A 27 -1.27 -0.65 -8.52
CA TYR A 27 -0.51 -1.27 -7.44
C TYR A 27 0.80 -0.52 -7.22
N GLN A 28 0.69 0.79 -7.10
CA GLN A 28 1.78 1.71 -6.91
C GLN A 28 1.93 1.90 -5.40
N PRO A 29 3.17 1.90 -4.90
CA PRO A 29 3.40 2.23 -3.51
C PRO A 29 2.78 3.60 -3.20
N THR A 30 2.06 3.66 -2.10
CA THR A 30 1.54 4.90 -1.50
C THR A 30 2.69 5.88 -1.24
N ALA A 31 2.37 7.15 -0.97
CA ALA A 31 3.40 8.12 -0.60
C ALA A 31 4.27 7.64 0.57
N GLY A 32 3.68 6.96 1.56
CA GLY A 32 4.40 6.31 2.65
C GLY A 32 5.17 5.07 2.19
N GLY A 33 4.53 4.16 1.44
CA GLY A 33 5.18 2.93 0.95
C GLY A 33 6.35 3.20 0.00
N SER A 34 6.36 4.32 -0.70
CA SER A 34 7.47 4.72 -1.58
C SER A 34 8.72 5.13 -0.80
N GLN A 35 8.57 5.51 0.48
CA GLN A 35 9.69 5.85 1.36
C GLN A 35 10.27 4.60 2.05
N VAL A 36 9.56 3.47 2.00
CA VAL A 36 10.00 2.22 2.62
C VAL A 36 11.06 1.54 1.76
N GLN A 37 12.21 1.25 2.35
CA GLN A 37 13.34 0.62 1.67
C GLN A 37 13.46 -0.86 2.06
N PHE A 38 13.76 -1.70 1.07
CA PHE A 38 14.19 -3.07 1.32
C PHE A 38 15.70 -3.08 1.58
N ILE A 39 16.11 -3.73 2.66
CA ILE A 39 17.53 -3.94 2.98
C ILE A 39 17.81 -5.42 3.18
N ASP A 40 18.95 -5.86 2.64
CA ASP A 40 19.44 -7.24 2.79
C ASP A 40 20.33 -7.41 4.02
N THR A 41 20.87 -6.30 4.53
CA THR A 41 21.67 -6.25 5.74
C THR A 41 20.78 -5.96 6.94
N LYS A 42 21.11 -6.55 8.10
CA LYS A 42 20.34 -6.32 9.32
C LYS A 42 20.42 -4.82 9.68
N PRO A 43 19.27 -4.15 9.95
CA PRO A 43 19.27 -2.76 10.36
C PRO A 43 20.04 -2.56 11.67
N ALA A 44 20.63 -1.38 11.83
CA ALA A 44 21.41 -1.05 13.03
C ALA A 44 20.54 -1.06 14.30
N ASP A 45 21.16 -1.23 15.46
CA ASP A 45 20.47 -1.39 16.76
C ASP A 45 19.64 -0.17 17.18
N ASN A 46 19.80 0.98 16.50
CA ASN A 46 18.97 2.16 16.68
C ASN A 46 17.60 2.07 15.97
N CYS A 47 17.35 1.02 15.18
CA CYS A 47 16.07 0.79 14.52
C CYS A 47 15.13 -0.03 15.39
N GLN A 48 13.91 0.47 15.59
CA GLN A 48 12.90 -0.23 16.37
C GLN A 48 12.19 -1.28 15.50
N PHE A 49 12.16 -2.53 15.95
CA PHE A 49 11.33 -3.56 15.33
C PHE A 49 9.85 -3.29 15.60
N LEU A 50 9.05 -3.22 14.54
CA LEU A 50 7.61 -2.93 14.61
C LEU A 50 6.75 -4.19 14.44
N GLY A 51 7.28 -5.23 13.78
CA GLY A 51 6.55 -6.46 13.52
C GLY A 51 6.86 -7.04 12.14
N LYS A 52 6.07 -8.02 11.71
CA LYS A 52 6.12 -8.57 10.35
C LYS A 52 4.95 -8.05 9.54
N ALA A 53 5.21 -7.62 8.32
CA ALA A 53 4.18 -7.27 7.34
C ALA A 53 4.13 -8.32 6.23
N GLU A 54 2.95 -8.52 5.67
CA GLU A 54 2.70 -9.39 4.52
C GLU A 54 2.07 -8.56 3.40
N GLY A 55 2.44 -8.82 2.15
CA GLY A 55 1.74 -8.34 0.96
C GLY A 55 1.36 -9.53 0.09
N ARG A 56 0.11 -9.58 -0.40
CA ARG A 56 -0.41 -10.74 -1.14
C ARG A 56 -1.20 -10.35 -2.38
N ARG A 57 -0.86 -10.97 -3.51
CA ARG A 57 -1.49 -10.72 -4.81
C ARG A 57 -1.87 -12.02 -5.52
N GLY A 58 -3.16 -12.26 -5.70
CA GLY A 58 -3.65 -13.43 -6.43
C GLY A 58 -3.84 -13.20 -7.93
N THR A 59 -3.63 -14.22 -8.77
CA THR A 59 -3.95 -14.10 -10.21
C THR A 59 -5.43 -14.09 -10.52
N PHE A 60 -6.27 -14.62 -9.64
CA PHE A 60 -7.69 -14.88 -9.94
C PHE A 60 -8.41 -13.64 -10.48
N PHE A 61 -8.05 -12.45 -9.97
CA PHE A 61 -8.57 -11.16 -10.44
C PHE A 61 -7.53 -10.30 -11.17
N SER A 62 -6.30 -10.77 -11.34
CA SER A 62 -5.16 -10.00 -11.84
C SER A 62 -4.83 -10.25 -13.32
N GLY A 63 -5.59 -11.12 -14.00
CA GLY A 63 -5.45 -11.39 -15.44
C GLY A 63 -4.20 -12.21 -15.79
N LEU A 64 -3.74 -12.14 -17.05
CA LEU A 64 -2.53 -12.80 -17.58
C LEU A 64 -1.21 -12.23 -17.01
N LYS A 65 -1.17 -11.82 -15.74
CA LYS A 65 0.07 -11.37 -15.09
C LYS A 65 0.97 -12.56 -14.81
N THR A 66 2.24 -12.39 -15.12
CA THR A 66 3.29 -13.35 -14.75
C THR A 66 3.50 -13.35 -13.24
N HIS A 67 4.00 -14.45 -12.70
CA HIS A 67 4.32 -14.54 -11.27
C HIS A 67 5.27 -13.42 -10.80
N SER A 68 6.25 -13.06 -11.64
CA SER A 68 7.18 -11.95 -11.38
C SER A 68 6.49 -10.59 -11.24
N GLU A 69 5.41 -10.33 -12.00
CA GLU A 69 4.64 -9.10 -11.87
C GLU A 69 3.81 -9.10 -10.59
N LEU A 70 3.23 -10.24 -10.22
CA LEU A 70 2.48 -10.37 -8.98
C LEU A 70 3.37 -10.19 -7.75
N ILE A 71 4.61 -10.70 -7.79
CA ILE A 71 5.61 -10.49 -6.73
C ILE A 71 5.98 -9.00 -6.61
N ARG A 72 6.10 -8.27 -7.72
CA ARG A 72 6.35 -6.82 -7.69
C ARG A 72 5.18 -6.04 -7.10
N ASP A 73 3.96 -6.46 -7.43
CA ASP A 73 2.74 -5.89 -6.86
C ASP A 73 2.64 -6.24 -5.35
N ALA A 74 2.98 -7.46 -4.96
CA ALA A 74 3.03 -7.93 -3.56
C ALA A 74 4.11 -7.18 -2.75
N ALA A 75 5.27 -6.92 -3.34
CA ALA A 75 6.32 -6.09 -2.74
C ALA A 75 5.87 -4.64 -2.54
N SER A 76 5.03 -4.12 -3.43
CA SER A 76 4.49 -2.76 -3.31
C SER A 76 3.41 -2.69 -2.22
N GLU A 77 2.58 -3.74 -2.11
CA GLU A 77 1.62 -3.89 -1.01
C GLU A 77 2.33 -4.07 0.34
N LEU A 78 3.38 -4.88 0.40
CA LEU A 78 4.22 -5.05 1.58
C LEU A 78 4.81 -3.72 2.05
N ARG A 79 5.30 -2.89 1.14
CA ARG A 79 5.77 -1.52 1.43
C ARG A 79 4.66 -0.63 1.99
N ASN A 80 3.45 -0.71 1.44
CA ASN A 80 2.31 0.05 1.94
C ASN A 80 1.94 -0.37 3.37
N ASN A 81 1.95 -1.67 3.64
CA ASN A 81 1.66 -2.22 4.96
C ASN A 81 2.74 -1.84 5.98
N ALA A 82 4.02 -1.91 5.58
CA ALA A 82 5.13 -1.44 6.40
C ALA A 82 5.02 0.07 6.74
N ALA A 83 4.65 0.90 5.76
CA ALA A 83 4.43 2.33 5.99
C ALA A 83 3.22 2.59 6.91
N ALA A 84 2.14 1.81 6.77
CA ALA A 84 0.97 1.90 7.65
C ALA A 84 1.31 1.54 9.11
N MET A 85 2.29 0.67 9.33
CA MET A 85 2.85 0.36 10.66
C MET A 85 3.76 1.48 11.20
N GLY A 86 4.08 2.50 10.40
CA GLY A 86 5.05 3.55 10.75
C GLY A 86 6.51 3.13 10.53
N GLY A 87 6.75 2.04 9.80
CA GLY A 87 8.08 1.60 9.43
C GLY A 87 8.58 2.27 8.15
N ASN A 88 9.89 2.39 8.04
CA ASN A 88 10.59 2.91 6.86
C ASN A 88 11.57 1.90 6.25
N VAL A 89 11.78 0.76 6.90
CA VAL A 89 12.73 -0.26 6.46
C VAL A 89 12.08 -1.63 6.56
N ILE A 90 12.23 -2.44 5.50
CA ILE A 90 11.88 -3.85 5.49
C ILE A 90 13.16 -4.67 5.39
N TYR A 91 13.36 -5.57 6.34
CA TYR A 91 14.46 -6.52 6.37
C TYR A 91 13.93 -7.94 6.08
N ASN A 92 14.78 -8.78 5.47
CA ASN A 92 14.52 -10.20 5.24
C ASN A 92 13.17 -10.46 4.52
N ALA A 93 12.90 -9.70 3.45
CA ALA A 93 11.71 -9.90 2.64
C ALA A 93 11.84 -11.21 1.85
N GLN A 94 10.94 -12.15 2.10
CA GLN A 94 10.96 -13.47 1.49
C GLN A 94 9.66 -13.75 0.75
N ASP A 95 9.80 -14.42 -0.40
CA ASP A 95 8.69 -14.99 -1.13
C ASP A 95 8.20 -16.25 -0.41
N THR A 96 6.97 -16.18 0.10
CA THR A 96 6.29 -17.28 0.81
C THR A 96 5.11 -17.82 0.02
N SER A 97 5.01 -17.49 -1.28
CA SER A 97 3.97 -17.98 -2.19
C SER A 97 3.84 -19.51 -2.15
N GLN A 98 4.99 -20.20 -2.04
CA GLN A 98 5.11 -21.66 -1.97
C GLN A 98 4.71 -22.26 -0.61
N GLN A 99 4.47 -21.46 0.43
CA GLN A 99 3.93 -21.93 1.71
C GLN A 99 2.40 -21.81 1.76
N TYR A 100 1.83 -20.94 0.93
CA TYR A 100 0.40 -20.67 0.84
C TYR A 100 -0.32 -21.45 -0.28
N ILE A 101 0.38 -22.38 -0.96
CA ILE A 101 -0.20 -23.33 -1.92
C ILE A 101 -1.16 -24.29 -1.23
N SER A 102 -2.41 -23.85 -1.05
CA SER A 102 -3.53 -24.72 -0.70
C SER A 102 -4.13 -25.31 -1.98
N ASP A 103 -3.98 -26.63 -2.13
CA ASP A 103 -4.57 -27.67 -3.01
C ASP A 103 -5.55 -27.38 -4.19
N ILE A 104 -5.99 -26.16 -4.50
CA ILE A 104 -7.12 -25.94 -5.44
C ILE A 104 -6.81 -24.97 -6.58
N ALA A 105 -5.83 -24.07 -6.48
CA ALA A 105 -5.30 -23.33 -7.64
C ALA A 105 -4.06 -22.53 -7.21
N PRO A 106 -2.89 -22.74 -7.84
CA PRO A 106 -1.65 -22.09 -7.45
C PRO A 106 -1.55 -20.77 -8.21
N THR A 107 -1.64 -19.61 -7.57
CA THR A 107 -1.26 -18.35 -8.25
C THR A 107 -1.19 -17.10 -7.37
N ASP A 108 -1.16 -17.24 -6.05
CA ASP A 108 -1.01 -16.10 -5.17
C ASP A 108 0.47 -15.83 -4.91
N ALA A 109 0.94 -14.64 -5.27
CA ALA A 109 2.24 -14.12 -4.91
C ALA A 109 2.17 -13.53 -3.50
N VAL A 110 2.92 -14.08 -2.56
CA VAL A 110 2.94 -13.65 -1.16
C VAL A 110 4.37 -13.29 -0.76
N MET A 111 4.53 -12.09 -0.22
CA MET A 111 5.80 -11.63 0.34
C MET A 111 5.64 -11.24 1.80
N VAL A 112 6.55 -11.70 2.64
CA VAL A 112 6.59 -11.37 4.06
C VAL A 112 7.94 -10.76 4.39
N GLY A 113 7.94 -9.69 5.18
CA GLY A 113 9.16 -9.02 5.62
C GLY A 113 9.05 -8.49 7.04
N GLU A 114 10.20 -8.32 7.69
CA GLU A 114 10.30 -7.70 9.01
C GLU A 114 10.36 -6.18 8.87
N VAL A 115 9.47 -5.48 9.56
CA VAL A 115 9.34 -4.02 9.48
C VAL A 115 10.06 -3.36 10.64
N TYR A 116 10.89 -2.39 10.30
CA TYR A 116 11.66 -1.58 11.24
C TYR A 116 11.36 -0.09 11.02
N SER A 117 11.38 0.66 12.12
CA SER A 117 11.40 2.13 12.13
C SER A 117 12.78 2.61 12.57
N CYS A 118 13.57 3.06 11.61
CA CYS A 118 14.85 3.73 11.79
C CYS A 118 14.63 5.25 11.78
N LYS A 119 15.11 5.95 12.82
CA LYS A 119 15.10 7.42 12.88
C LYS A 119 16.51 7.96 12.72
#